data_AF-A0AAD0U4C7-F1
#
_entry.id   AF-A0AAD0U4C7-F1
#
_cell.length_a   1.000
_cell.length_b   1.000
_cell.length_c   1.000
_cell.angle_alpha   90.00
_cell.angle_beta   90.00
_cell.angle_gamma   90.00
#
_symmetry.space_group_name_H-M   'P 1'
#
loop_
_entity.id
_entity.type
_entity.pdbx_description
1 polymer ?
#
loop_
_entity_poly.entity_id
_entity_poly.type
_entity_poly.pdbx_seq_one_letter_code
_entity_poly.pdbx_strand_id
1 'polypeptide(L)'
;MQNINLEKSGIIFENPFKNAYNNVCLELLQLLIVVEKIKTSKEGLKALDDLVNFYSFLEKQERIKGYFQNIGSSFKSNEADAIFLTVCNVLDRKRSAKITDFFIETNSYLKQNQNSRRGRRSEYDNERNEKFWYKIAPELIGEFNFGFCSLQQHTLGYSHLTIANAYRKATKILNVIKELQESNNNSIIEKVIENYSNEMNLETSNVYLKAEHSLHIRHQVNRKICIAYSNDFFKLVKPIKELFNIDFTPSDGYLPKVEIKEEEYAHAFYKTEVCDVLTMKLPLEVFKQASNLGTTSLLSRAILSHMWREVDEGDYYINNVDDSYFLDTLSEYSFWASNLNDTLMSIELSKGRKLSLQSIIRGLEFSYWFYEKKANKKLNIGDAVKLYVEEKYTNKDNKISATTIKLSFEAIKRVGKKKLAPLIRVQLMWRLKNEIPSIKYCFCPLNNSFYEKLHETISRIECILGNKIQIKNYDDILDSIYKVDDMLKCDSSLPLKNDQNYKTHKSTLKEAIEHKDALLALKL
;
A
#
# COMPACT_ATOMS: atom_id res chain seq x y z
N MET A 1 43.66 -23.61 7.20
CA MET A 1 42.44 -22.78 7.03
C MET A 1 42.69 -21.80 5.90
N GLN A 2 42.09 -22.00 4.73
CA GLN A 2 42.11 -21.00 3.67
C GLN A 2 41.25 -19.81 4.11
N ASN A 3 41.77 -18.59 3.99
CA ASN A 3 40.99 -17.37 4.20
C ASN A 3 39.90 -17.31 3.12
N ILE A 4 38.66 -17.65 3.47
CA ILE A 4 37.50 -17.52 2.59
C ILE A 4 37.30 -16.03 2.33
N ASN A 5 37.56 -15.60 1.10
CA ASN A 5 37.25 -14.23 0.70
C ASN A 5 35.78 -14.17 0.29
N LEU A 6 34.92 -13.76 1.22
CA LEU A 6 33.47 -13.72 1.05
C LEU A 6 33.05 -12.87 -0.16
N GLU A 7 33.75 -11.78 -0.46
CA GLU A 7 33.45 -10.92 -1.61
C GLU A 7 33.68 -11.63 -2.95
N LYS A 8 34.69 -12.51 -3.03
CA LYS A 8 34.99 -13.28 -4.26
C LYS A 8 33.95 -14.35 -4.59
N SER A 9 33.19 -14.82 -3.60
CA SER A 9 32.14 -15.81 -3.82
C SER A 9 30.99 -15.29 -4.70
N GLY A 10 30.82 -13.97 -4.78
CA GLY A 10 29.71 -13.33 -5.48
C GLY A 10 28.33 -13.66 -4.89
N ILE A 11 28.29 -14.21 -3.68
CA ILE A 11 27.07 -14.44 -2.92
C ILE A 11 26.53 -13.10 -2.39
N ILE A 12 25.21 -12.93 -2.39
CA ILE A 12 24.55 -11.73 -1.88
C ILE A 12 24.60 -11.71 -0.34
N PHE A 13 25.17 -10.65 0.23
CA PHE A 13 25.26 -10.46 1.69
C PHE A 13 24.33 -9.35 2.23
N GLU A 14 23.66 -8.62 1.35
CA GLU A 14 22.70 -7.57 1.72
C GLU A 14 21.31 -7.92 1.20
N ASN A 15 20.26 -7.41 1.86
CA ASN A 15 18.89 -7.60 1.38
C ASN A 15 18.71 -6.98 -0.02
N PRO A 16 18.49 -7.79 -1.08
CA PRO A 16 18.36 -7.28 -2.45
C PRO A 16 17.08 -6.45 -2.66
N PHE A 17 16.11 -6.55 -1.74
CA PHE A 17 14.83 -5.85 -1.75
C PHE A 17 14.74 -4.76 -0.68
N LYS A 18 15.86 -4.29 -0.12
CA LYS A 18 15.89 -3.24 0.93
C LYS A 18 15.05 -2.01 0.58
N ASN A 19 15.00 -1.62 -0.69
CA ASN A 19 14.16 -0.51 -1.15
C ASN A 19 12.66 -0.81 -1.03
N ALA A 20 12.20 -2.03 -1.32
CA ALA A 20 10.81 -2.44 -1.11
C ALA A 20 10.42 -2.36 0.37
N TYR A 21 11.26 -2.91 1.26
CA TYR A 21 11.07 -2.85 2.71
C TYR A 21 10.96 -1.40 3.20
N ASN A 22 11.90 -0.55 2.78
CA ASN A 22 11.92 0.86 3.15
C ASN A 22 10.66 1.60 2.65
N ASN A 23 10.16 1.29 1.47
CA ASN A 23 8.98 1.97 0.94
C ASN A 23 7.70 1.60 1.70
N VAL A 24 7.52 0.34 2.06
CA VAL A 24 6.41 -0.05 2.95
C VAL A 24 6.50 0.69 4.29
N CYS A 25 7.70 0.76 4.88
CA CYS A 25 7.93 1.54 6.10
C CYS A 25 7.51 3.01 5.93
N LEU A 26 7.92 3.65 4.83
CA LEU A 26 7.62 5.06 4.58
C LEU A 26 6.13 5.31 4.34
N GLU A 27 5.43 4.43 3.62
CA GLU A 27 3.98 4.50 3.43
C GLU A 27 3.24 4.41 4.78
N LEU A 28 3.65 3.49 5.64
CA LEU A 28 3.04 3.32 6.97
C LEU A 28 3.33 4.51 7.88
N LEU A 29 4.57 5.03 7.89
CA LEU A 29 4.93 6.22 8.65
C LEU A 29 4.18 7.45 8.15
N GLN A 30 4.04 7.61 6.83
CA GLN A 30 3.25 8.68 6.23
C GLN A 30 1.80 8.64 6.70
N LEU A 31 1.16 7.46 6.64
CA LEU A 31 -0.19 7.26 7.17
C LEU A 31 -0.31 7.65 8.65
N LEU A 32 0.63 7.21 9.49
CA LEU A 32 0.63 7.58 10.91
C LEU A 32 0.77 9.10 11.11
N ILE A 33 1.54 9.81 10.27
CA ILE A 33 1.67 11.27 10.34
C ILE A 33 0.40 11.97 9.82
N VAL A 34 -0.33 11.38 8.86
CA VAL A 34 -1.67 11.88 8.47
C VAL A 34 -2.61 11.83 9.67
N VAL A 35 -2.59 10.75 10.45
CA VAL A 35 -3.36 10.65 11.70
C VAL A 35 -2.94 11.76 12.69
N GLU A 36 -1.64 12.04 12.82
CA GLU A 36 -1.16 13.17 13.65
C GLU A 36 -1.66 14.53 13.15
N LYS A 37 -1.71 14.73 11.83
CA LYS A 37 -2.32 15.93 11.24
C LYS A 37 -3.79 16.05 11.64
N ILE A 38 -4.57 14.97 11.55
CA ILE A 38 -6.00 14.95 11.92
C ILE A 38 -6.17 15.35 13.40
N LYS A 39 -5.36 14.77 14.29
CA LYS A 39 -5.36 15.08 15.74
C LYS A 39 -5.10 16.57 16.06
N THR A 40 -4.51 17.34 15.15
CA THR A 40 -4.29 18.78 15.37
C THR A 40 -5.53 19.65 15.15
N SER A 41 -6.56 19.16 14.45
CA SER A 41 -7.86 19.81 14.30
C SER A 41 -8.82 19.30 15.38
N LYS A 42 -9.58 20.21 16.00
CA LYS A 42 -10.60 19.82 16.98
C LYS A 42 -11.72 19.02 16.32
N GLU A 43 -12.15 19.47 15.14
CA GLU A 43 -13.19 18.85 14.33
C GLU A 43 -12.73 17.48 13.82
N GLY A 44 -11.51 17.41 13.27
CA GLY A 44 -10.91 16.17 12.79
C GLY A 44 -10.69 15.15 13.90
N LEU A 45 -10.19 15.56 15.07
CA LEU A 45 -10.04 14.67 16.21
C LEU A 45 -11.39 14.15 16.70
N LYS A 46 -12.40 15.02 16.82
CA LYS A 46 -13.74 14.61 17.23
C LYS A 46 -14.33 13.57 16.26
N ALA A 47 -14.28 13.85 14.95
CA ALA A 47 -14.79 12.92 13.94
C ALA A 47 -14.04 11.58 13.94
N LEU A 48 -12.72 11.59 14.20
CA LEU A 48 -11.92 10.38 14.34
C LEU A 48 -12.30 9.58 15.59
N ASP A 49 -12.44 10.25 16.73
CA ASP A 49 -12.86 9.61 17.98
C ASP A 49 -14.28 9.04 17.86
N ASP A 50 -15.22 9.78 17.26
CA ASP A 50 -16.59 9.31 17.00
C ASP A 50 -16.58 8.04 16.13
N LEU A 51 -15.78 8.02 15.05
CA LEU A 51 -15.64 6.87 14.16
C LEU A 51 -15.04 5.63 14.87
N VAL A 52 -14.01 5.83 15.67
CA VAL A 52 -13.33 4.74 16.39
C VAL A 52 -14.17 4.22 17.56
N ASN A 53 -14.88 5.10 18.27
CA ASN A 53 -15.81 4.73 19.33
C ASN A 53 -17.01 3.97 18.76
N PHE A 54 -17.50 4.35 17.58
CA PHE A 54 -18.57 3.64 16.89
C PHE A 54 -18.16 2.18 16.59
N TYR A 55 -16.97 1.95 16.03
CA TYR A 55 -16.50 0.58 15.82
C TYR A 55 -16.37 -0.20 17.13
N SER A 56 -15.80 0.43 18.17
CA SER A 56 -15.64 -0.20 19.48
C SER A 56 -16.98 -0.53 20.15
N PHE A 57 -18.03 0.24 19.84
CA PHE A 57 -19.41 -0.04 20.22
C PHE A 57 -19.94 -1.26 19.45
N LEU A 58 -19.75 -1.32 18.13
CA LEU A 58 -20.19 -2.45 17.29
C LEU A 58 -19.54 -3.78 17.72
N GLU A 59 -18.23 -3.81 17.99
CA GLU A 59 -17.51 -5.02 18.45
C GLU A 59 -18.12 -5.65 19.71
N LYS A 60 -18.74 -4.82 20.57
CA LYS A 60 -19.34 -5.27 21.83
C LYS A 60 -20.79 -5.76 21.68
N GLN A 61 -21.40 -5.60 20.49
CA GLN A 61 -22.79 -5.99 20.29
C GLN A 61 -22.92 -7.49 20.05
N GLU A 62 -23.65 -8.17 20.92
CA GLU A 62 -23.95 -9.59 20.74
C GLU A 62 -25.02 -9.83 19.66
N ARG A 63 -25.91 -8.85 19.45
CA ARG A 63 -27.05 -8.94 18.51
C ARG A 63 -26.63 -9.14 17.05
N ILE A 64 -25.40 -8.80 16.69
CA ILE A 64 -24.87 -8.96 15.33
C ILE A 64 -24.14 -10.27 15.11
N LYS A 65 -23.86 -11.05 16.17
CA LYS A 65 -23.05 -12.26 16.03
C LYS A 65 -23.81 -13.36 15.26
N GLY A 66 -23.16 -13.90 14.25
CA GLY A 66 -23.57 -15.11 13.55
C GLY A 66 -24.47 -14.91 12.34
N TYR A 67 -24.70 -13.68 11.89
CA TYR A 67 -25.44 -13.38 10.66
C TYR A 67 -24.64 -13.76 9.39
N PHE A 68 -23.31 -13.84 9.45
CA PHE A 68 -22.46 -14.24 8.32
C PHE A 68 -21.87 -15.66 8.43
N GLN A 69 -22.55 -16.58 9.13
CA GLN A 69 -22.04 -17.90 9.54
C GLN A 69 -21.49 -18.84 8.44
N ASN A 70 -21.53 -18.53 7.14
CA ASN A 70 -21.13 -19.46 6.06
C ASN A 70 -20.54 -18.78 4.80
N ILE A 71 -19.75 -17.72 4.91
CA ILE A 71 -18.97 -17.23 3.74
C ILE A 71 -17.65 -18.02 3.68
N GLY A 72 -17.56 -18.94 2.73
CA GLY A 72 -16.39 -19.80 2.52
C GLY A 72 -15.07 -19.02 2.50
N SER A 73 -14.22 -19.32 3.47
CA SER A 73 -12.75 -19.35 3.47
C SER A 73 -11.88 -18.22 2.86
N SER A 74 -12.38 -17.11 2.30
CA SER A 74 -11.49 -16.00 1.87
C SER A 74 -11.62 -14.71 2.69
N PHE A 75 -12.79 -14.40 3.25
CA PHE A 75 -12.98 -13.22 4.08
C PHE A 75 -13.65 -13.58 5.42
N LYS A 76 -12.84 -13.64 6.48
CA LYS A 76 -13.31 -13.69 7.87
C LYS A 76 -13.68 -12.28 8.37
N SER A 77 -14.51 -11.53 7.64
CA SER A 77 -14.99 -10.24 8.16
C SER A 77 -16.07 -10.51 9.20
N ASN A 78 -15.88 -10.03 10.43
CA ASN A 78 -16.94 -10.10 11.43
C ASN A 78 -18.08 -9.10 11.04
N GLU A 79 -19.27 -9.27 11.60
CA GLU A 79 -20.42 -8.43 11.26
C GLU A 79 -20.20 -6.93 11.58
N ALA A 80 -19.37 -6.62 12.60
CA ALA A 80 -19.00 -5.25 12.92
C ALA A 80 -18.13 -4.62 11.83
N ASP A 81 -17.18 -5.38 11.26
CA ASP A 81 -16.31 -4.96 10.17
C ASP A 81 -17.12 -4.58 8.94
N ALA A 82 -18.18 -5.34 8.62
CA ALA A 82 -19.02 -5.07 7.47
C ALA A 82 -19.82 -3.76 7.61
N ILE A 83 -20.47 -3.54 8.77
CA ILE A 83 -21.19 -2.29 9.05
C ILE A 83 -20.20 -1.12 8.98
N PHE A 84 -19.04 -1.28 9.62
CA PHE A 84 -18.03 -0.24 9.69
C PHE A 84 -17.42 0.10 8.32
N LEU A 85 -17.11 -0.90 7.51
CA LEU A 85 -16.65 -0.74 6.13
C LEU A 85 -17.69 0.03 5.31
N THR A 86 -18.96 -0.33 5.43
CA THR A 86 -20.06 0.33 4.70
C THR A 86 -20.19 1.80 5.11
N VAL A 87 -20.13 2.10 6.42
CA VAL A 87 -20.10 3.49 6.92
C VAL A 87 -18.88 4.25 6.40
N CYS A 88 -17.70 3.64 6.42
CA CYS A 88 -16.48 4.27 5.88
C CYS A 88 -16.61 4.56 4.38
N ASN A 89 -17.18 3.65 3.58
CA ASN A 89 -17.42 3.85 2.16
C ASN A 89 -18.36 5.02 1.89
N VAL A 90 -19.41 5.16 2.69
CA VAL A 90 -20.33 6.32 2.63
C VAL A 90 -19.58 7.61 2.90
N LEU A 91 -18.76 7.66 3.96
CA LEU A 91 -17.98 8.85 4.33
C LEU A 91 -16.87 9.19 3.32
N ASP A 92 -16.33 8.17 2.64
CA ASP A 92 -15.35 8.33 1.55
C ASP A 92 -15.99 8.87 0.26
N ARG A 93 -17.30 8.73 0.09
CA ARG A 93 -18.06 9.27 -1.05
C ARG A 93 -18.65 10.63 -0.76
N LYS A 94 -19.26 10.81 0.41
CA LYS A 94 -20.05 12.00 0.74
C LYS A 94 -19.51 12.76 1.95
N ARG A 95 -19.29 14.06 1.75
CA ARG A 95 -18.86 15.00 2.81
C ARG A 95 -19.96 15.27 3.85
N SER A 96 -21.22 15.31 3.41
CA SER A 96 -22.40 15.50 4.26
C SER A 96 -23.31 14.28 4.22
N ALA A 97 -22.74 13.15 4.64
CA ALA A 97 -23.44 11.87 4.66
C ALA A 97 -24.57 11.83 5.71
N LYS A 98 -25.58 11.03 5.42
CA LYS A 98 -26.72 10.74 6.30
C LYS A 98 -26.99 9.24 6.32
N ILE A 99 -27.85 8.80 7.24
CA ILE A 99 -28.29 7.40 7.30
C ILE A 99 -28.96 6.93 6.00
N THR A 100 -29.58 7.84 5.23
CA THR A 100 -30.11 7.53 3.89
C THR A 100 -29.03 7.07 2.92
N ASP A 101 -27.81 7.60 3.03
CA ASP A 101 -26.68 7.20 2.19
C ASP A 101 -26.15 5.83 2.58
N PHE A 102 -26.21 5.48 3.87
CA PHE A 102 -25.95 4.12 4.32
C PHE A 102 -26.90 3.12 3.68
N PHE A 103 -28.21 3.39 3.64
CA PHE A 103 -29.17 2.51 2.97
C PHE A 103 -28.88 2.36 1.46
N ILE A 104 -28.45 3.43 0.78
CA ILE A 104 -28.07 3.38 -0.64
C ILE A 104 -26.84 2.48 -0.84
N GLU A 105 -25.81 2.64 0.00
CA GLU A 105 -24.60 1.82 -0.07
C GLU A 105 -24.89 0.34 0.19
N THR A 106 -25.69 0.07 1.23
CA THR A 106 -26.15 -1.28 1.59
C THR A 106 -26.93 -1.93 0.45
N ASN A 107 -27.83 -1.19 -0.22
CA ASN A 107 -28.54 -1.68 -1.40
C ASN A 107 -27.58 -2.08 -2.54
N SER A 108 -26.55 -1.27 -2.78
CA SER A 108 -25.53 -1.56 -3.79
C SER A 108 -24.77 -2.84 -3.44
N TYR A 109 -24.34 -2.97 -2.18
CA TYR A 109 -23.63 -4.16 -1.67
C TYR A 109 -24.48 -5.43 -1.78
N LEU A 110 -25.75 -5.38 -1.41
CA LEU A 110 -26.65 -6.53 -1.48
C LEU A 110 -26.91 -6.98 -2.92
N LYS A 111 -27.12 -6.03 -3.85
CA LYS A 111 -27.32 -6.34 -5.28
C LYS A 111 -26.10 -7.02 -5.91
N GLN A 112 -24.89 -6.58 -5.57
CA GLN A 112 -23.66 -7.20 -6.06
C GLN A 112 -23.53 -8.66 -5.59
N ASN A 113 -23.91 -8.93 -4.34
CA ASN A 113 -23.84 -10.27 -3.76
C ASN A 113 -24.95 -11.22 -4.28
N GLN A 114 -26.14 -10.70 -4.59
CA GLN A 114 -27.24 -11.48 -5.18
C GLN A 114 -26.87 -12.06 -6.55
N ASN A 115 -26.15 -11.30 -7.39
CA ASN A 115 -25.73 -11.75 -8.72
C ASN A 115 -24.76 -12.95 -8.68
N SER A 116 -24.11 -13.19 -7.53
CA SER A 116 -23.06 -14.20 -7.36
C SER A 116 -23.56 -15.54 -6.78
N ARG A 117 -24.83 -15.64 -6.34
CA ARG A 117 -25.36 -16.81 -5.62
C ARG A 117 -26.64 -17.35 -6.26
N ARG A 118 -26.50 -18.22 -7.28
CA ARG A 118 -27.63 -19.01 -7.83
C ARG A 118 -27.72 -20.36 -7.12
N GLY A 119 -28.63 -20.52 -6.15
CA GLY A 119 -28.95 -21.81 -5.52
C GLY A 119 -29.98 -21.74 -4.38
N ARG A 120 -30.78 -22.79 -4.14
CA ARG A 120 -31.90 -22.82 -3.16
C ARG A 120 -31.55 -22.60 -1.69
N ARG A 121 -30.27 -22.77 -1.28
CA ARG A 121 -29.80 -22.33 0.06
C ARG A 121 -29.75 -20.81 0.22
N SER A 122 -29.92 -20.04 -0.87
CA SER A 122 -29.79 -18.58 -0.88
C SER A 122 -30.96 -17.83 -0.26
N GLU A 123 -32.20 -18.35 -0.25
CA GLU A 123 -33.37 -17.55 0.17
C GLU A 123 -33.37 -17.22 1.67
N TYR A 124 -33.15 -18.22 2.53
CA TYR A 124 -33.11 -18.02 3.99
C TYR A 124 -31.89 -17.18 4.42
N ASP A 125 -30.74 -17.39 3.78
CA ASP A 125 -29.54 -16.59 4.00
C ASP A 125 -29.73 -15.14 3.50
N ASN A 126 -30.48 -14.93 2.41
CA ASN A 126 -30.80 -13.61 1.90
C ASN A 126 -31.76 -12.88 2.84
N GLU A 127 -32.84 -13.51 3.30
CA GLU A 127 -33.79 -12.88 4.24
C GLU A 127 -33.10 -12.50 5.57
N ARG A 128 -32.22 -13.39 6.07
CA ARG A 128 -31.40 -13.12 7.26
C ARG A 128 -30.43 -11.96 7.05
N ASN A 129 -29.78 -11.89 5.89
CA ASN A 129 -28.88 -10.78 5.53
C ASN A 129 -29.64 -9.46 5.33
N GLU A 130 -30.79 -9.47 4.66
CA GLU A 130 -31.65 -8.31 4.49
C GLU A 130 -32.13 -7.79 5.85
N LYS A 131 -32.58 -8.68 6.74
CA LYS A 131 -32.93 -8.30 8.12
C LYS A 131 -31.75 -7.68 8.87
N PHE A 132 -30.55 -8.24 8.72
CA PHE A 132 -29.35 -7.65 9.32
C PHE A 132 -29.11 -6.23 8.82
N TRP A 133 -29.10 -6.05 7.51
CA TRP A 133 -28.72 -4.81 6.85
C TRP A 133 -29.77 -3.70 6.90
N TYR A 134 -31.06 -4.04 6.84
CA TYR A 134 -32.14 -3.04 6.84
C TYR A 134 -32.77 -2.79 8.20
N LYS A 135 -32.53 -3.67 9.19
CA LYS A 135 -33.08 -3.51 10.54
C LYS A 135 -31.99 -3.36 11.59
N ILE A 136 -31.13 -4.37 11.73
CA ILE A 136 -30.19 -4.45 12.87
C ILE A 136 -29.08 -3.39 12.75
N ALA A 137 -28.42 -3.29 11.60
CA ALA A 137 -27.33 -2.34 11.41
C ALA A 137 -27.80 -0.87 11.57
N PRO A 138 -28.92 -0.43 10.97
CA PRO A 138 -29.47 0.91 11.20
C PRO A 138 -29.88 1.17 12.66
N GLU A 139 -30.48 0.18 13.34
CA GLU A 139 -30.81 0.30 14.78
C GLU A 139 -29.56 0.59 15.60
N LEU A 140 -28.45 -0.13 15.35
CA LEU A 140 -27.18 0.09 16.05
C LEU A 140 -26.52 1.45 15.75
N ILE A 141 -26.59 1.89 14.49
CA ILE A 141 -26.14 3.24 14.09
C ILE A 141 -26.95 4.32 14.85
N GLY A 142 -28.26 4.11 14.98
CA GLY A 142 -29.16 4.98 15.73
C GLY A 142 -28.94 4.94 17.24
N GLU A 143 -28.74 3.75 17.83
CA GLU A 143 -28.45 3.57 19.26
C GLU A 143 -27.15 4.28 19.67
N PHE A 144 -26.11 4.22 18.84
CA PHE A 144 -24.87 4.97 19.06
C PHE A 144 -25.03 6.48 18.77
N ASN A 145 -26.08 6.87 18.04
CA ASN A 145 -26.29 8.21 17.50
C ASN A 145 -25.11 8.68 16.63
N PHE A 146 -24.72 7.84 15.66
CA PHE A 146 -23.58 8.14 14.79
C PHE A 146 -23.84 9.35 13.89
N GLY A 147 -23.02 10.40 14.02
CA GLY A 147 -23.24 11.69 13.36
C GLY A 147 -22.80 11.80 11.90
N PHE A 148 -22.22 10.76 11.30
CA PHE A 148 -21.70 10.77 9.91
C PHE A 148 -20.75 11.94 9.58
N CYS A 149 -19.95 12.37 10.55
CA CYS A 149 -18.95 13.41 10.36
C CYS A 149 -17.79 12.91 9.49
N SER A 150 -17.61 13.47 8.29
CA SER A 150 -16.53 13.08 7.36
C SER A 150 -15.17 13.70 7.74
N LEU A 151 -14.11 12.91 7.61
CA LEU A 151 -12.70 13.27 7.75
C LEU A 151 -12.05 13.70 6.42
N GLN A 152 -12.76 13.66 5.28
CA GLN A 152 -12.18 13.85 3.94
C GLN A 152 -11.22 15.05 3.81
N GLN A 153 -11.52 16.17 4.46
CA GLN A 153 -10.68 17.39 4.39
C GLN A 153 -9.30 17.24 5.07
N HIS A 154 -9.12 16.19 5.87
CA HIS A 154 -7.93 15.96 6.67
C HIS A 154 -7.19 14.68 6.28
N THR A 155 -7.85 13.74 5.57
CA THR A 155 -7.27 12.43 5.26
C THR A 155 -6.26 12.44 4.13
N LEU A 156 -6.15 13.51 3.32
CA LEU A 156 -5.21 13.60 2.21
C LEU A 156 -5.29 12.43 1.22
N GLY A 157 -6.51 12.00 0.89
CA GLY A 157 -6.77 10.89 -0.04
C GLY A 157 -6.70 9.50 0.58
N TYR A 158 -6.44 9.37 1.87
CA TYR A 158 -6.59 8.09 2.57
C TYR A 158 -8.08 7.86 2.91
N SER A 159 -8.53 6.60 2.86
CA SER A 159 -9.91 6.24 3.24
C SER A 159 -10.14 6.37 4.75
N HIS A 160 -11.40 6.56 5.15
CA HIS A 160 -11.78 6.58 6.55
C HIS A 160 -11.39 5.28 7.27
N LEU A 161 -11.56 4.13 6.60
CA LEU A 161 -11.17 2.83 7.14
C LEU A 161 -9.67 2.78 7.45
N THR A 162 -8.83 3.19 6.49
CA THR A 162 -7.38 3.19 6.64
C THR A 162 -6.94 4.11 7.77
N ILE A 163 -7.53 5.30 7.88
CA ILE A 163 -7.26 6.25 8.97
C ILE A 163 -7.67 5.69 10.34
N ALA A 164 -8.88 5.13 10.45
CA ALA A 164 -9.38 4.57 11.70
C ALA A 164 -8.55 3.36 12.14
N ASN A 165 -8.19 2.47 11.22
CA ASN A 165 -7.35 1.32 11.50
C ASN A 165 -5.93 1.75 11.90
N ALA A 166 -5.38 2.77 11.25
CA ALA A 166 -4.08 3.33 11.64
C ALA A 166 -4.09 3.90 13.06
N TYR A 167 -5.15 4.63 13.44
CA TYR A 167 -5.30 5.15 14.79
C TYR A 167 -5.43 4.03 15.83
N ARG A 168 -6.28 3.04 15.57
CA ARG A 168 -6.58 1.93 16.51
C ARG A 168 -5.44 0.91 16.65
N LYS A 169 -4.69 0.67 15.58
CA LYS A 169 -3.66 -0.39 15.50
C LYS A 169 -2.25 0.18 15.30
N ALA A 170 -2.02 1.44 15.69
CA ALA A 170 -0.72 2.11 15.58
C ALA A 170 0.45 1.30 16.15
N THR A 171 0.28 0.67 17.32
CA THR A 171 1.31 -0.18 17.93
C THR A 171 1.66 -1.39 17.05
N LYS A 172 0.67 -2.04 16.44
CA LYS A 172 0.90 -3.16 15.51
C LYS A 172 1.67 -2.68 14.27
N ILE A 173 1.29 -1.52 13.72
CA ILE A 173 1.95 -0.90 12.57
C ILE A 173 3.41 -0.55 12.90
N LEU A 174 3.66 0.08 14.04
CA LEU A 174 5.00 0.46 14.49
C LEU A 174 5.90 -0.75 14.73
N ASN A 175 5.35 -1.87 15.20
CA ASN A 175 6.12 -3.12 15.34
C ASN A 175 6.55 -3.68 13.98
N VAL A 176 5.64 -3.73 13.01
CA VAL A 176 5.99 -4.18 11.64
C VAL A 176 7.03 -3.26 11.00
N ILE A 177 6.95 -1.95 11.21
CA ILE A 177 7.99 -1.00 10.75
C ILE A 177 9.36 -1.36 11.33
N LYS A 178 9.44 -1.72 12.62
CA LYS A 178 10.70 -2.13 13.25
C LYS A 178 11.23 -3.42 12.65
N GLU A 179 10.39 -4.44 12.51
CA GLU A 179 10.77 -5.73 11.92
C GLU A 179 11.28 -5.55 10.48
N LEU A 180 10.61 -4.72 9.67
CA LEU A 180 11.05 -4.40 8.32
C LEU A 180 12.41 -3.65 8.29
N GLN A 181 12.70 -2.81 9.28
CA GLN A 181 13.98 -2.10 9.40
C GLN A 181 15.13 -2.99 9.87
N GLU A 182 14.83 -4.01 10.67
CA GLU A 182 15.79 -4.99 11.18
C GLU A 182 16.05 -6.14 10.17
N SER A 183 15.48 -6.07 8.96
CA SER A 183 15.51 -7.12 7.93
C SER A 183 16.85 -7.36 7.24
N ASN A 184 17.91 -6.60 7.56
CA ASN A 184 19.29 -6.90 7.11
C ASN A 184 19.90 -8.07 7.89
N ASN A 185 19.09 -9.08 8.16
CA ASN A 185 19.40 -10.15 9.08
C ASN A 185 20.29 -11.16 8.35
N ASN A 186 21.59 -11.18 8.68
CA ASN A 186 22.52 -12.21 8.21
C ASN A 186 21.99 -13.63 8.45
N SER A 187 21.11 -13.80 9.44
CA SER A 187 20.42 -15.05 9.74
C SER A 187 19.58 -15.63 8.58
N ILE A 188 19.07 -14.81 7.66
CA ILE A 188 18.39 -15.33 6.44
C ILE A 188 19.41 -15.97 5.51
N ILE A 189 20.53 -15.29 5.27
CA ILE A 189 21.61 -15.78 4.41
C ILE A 189 22.24 -17.02 5.03
N GLU A 190 22.55 -17.01 6.33
CA GLU A 190 23.11 -18.16 7.06
C GLU A 190 22.23 -19.41 6.93
N LYS A 191 20.91 -19.27 7.12
CA LYS A 191 19.95 -20.37 6.95
C LYS A 191 19.89 -20.89 5.52
N VAL A 192 19.93 -20.00 4.53
CA VAL A 192 19.95 -20.41 3.12
C VAL A 192 21.22 -21.19 2.79
N ILE A 193 22.36 -20.72 3.30
CA ILE A 193 23.67 -21.38 3.09
C ILE A 193 23.71 -22.74 3.78
N GLU A 194 23.18 -22.86 5.00
CA GLU A 194 23.05 -24.13 5.73
C GLU A 194 22.10 -25.11 5.02
N ASN A 195 20.94 -24.65 4.57
CA ASN A 195 20.01 -25.49 3.81
C ASN A 195 20.63 -25.98 2.50
N TYR A 196 21.29 -25.08 1.77
CA TYR A 196 21.96 -25.44 0.52
C TYR A 196 23.13 -26.40 0.75
N SER A 197 23.90 -26.22 1.81
CA SER A 197 24.99 -27.14 2.15
C SER A 197 24.46 -28.54 2.47
N ASN A 198 23.34 -28.63 3.20
CA ASN A 198 22.68 -29.89 3.50
C ASN A 198 22.10 -30.57 2.25
N GLU A 199 21.42 -29.82 1.37
CA GLU A 199 20.88 -30.33 0.10
C GLU A 199 21.96 -30.93 -0.80
N MET A 200 23.16 -30.33 -0.79
CA MET A 200 24.29 -30.73 -1.64
C MET A 200 25.26 -31.69 -0.94
N ASN A 201 25.02 -32.07 0.32
CA ASN A 201 25.94 -32.83 1.18
C ASN A 201 27.35 -32.21 1.23
N LEU A 202 27.42 -30.91 1.49
CA LEU A 202 28.66 -30.13 1.58
C LEU A 202 28.79 -29.49 2.96
N GLU A 203 30.02 -29.21 3.38
CA GLU A 203 30.26 -28.26 4.47
C GLU A 203 29.90 -26.84 4.04
N THR A 204 29.33 -26.04 4.94
CA THR A 204 28.92 -24.64 4.68
C THR A 204 30.07 -23.76 4.18
N SER A 205 31.29 -23.95 4.70
CA SER A 205 32.51 -23.28 4.24
C SER A 205 32.82 -23.53 2.76
N ASN A 206 32.50 -24.74 2.26
CA ASN A 206 32.75 -25.15 0.88
C ASN A 206 31.72 -24.59 -0.10
N VAL A 207 30.56 -24.11 0.37
CA VAL A 207 29.56 -23.44 -0.49
C VAL A 207 30.15 -22.15 -1.08
N TYR A 208 30.82 -21.34 -0.26
CA TYR A 208 31.44 -20.08 -0.70
C TYR A 208 32.57 -20.31 -1.70
N LEU A 209 33.44 -21.29 -1.44
CA LEU A 209 34.53 -21.66 -2.35
C LEU A 209 34.01 -22.19 -3.68
N LYS A 210 32.96 -23.01 -3.66
CA LYS A 210 32.32 -23.49 -4.89
C LYS A 210 31.60 -22.37 -5.65
N ALA A 211 30.98 -21.42 -4.96
CA ALA A 211 30.35 -20.25 -5.59
C ALA A 211 31.38 -19.27 -6.19
N GLU A 212 32.60 -19.19 -5.66
CA GLU A 212 33.71 -18.45 -6.28
C GLU A 212 34.06 -19.04 -7.66
N HIS A 213 34.13 -20.37 -7.77
CA HIS A 213 34.57 -21.08 -8.97
C HIS A 213 33.45 -21.53 -9.92
N SER A 214 32.19 -21.51 -9.49
CA SER A 214 31.03 -21.94 -10.29
C SER A 214 29.93 -20.89 -10.27
N LEU A 215 29.70 -20.30 -11.44
CA LEU A 215 28.62 -19.36 -11.67
C LEU A 215 27.24 -20.00 -11.42
N HIS A 216 27.08 -21.28 -11.79
CA HIS A 216 25.85 -22.03 -11.58
C HIS A 216 25.51 -22.18 -10.09
N ILE A 217 26.48 -22.58 -9.27
CA ILE A 217 26.30 -22.70 -7.81
C ILE A 217 26.01 -21.34 -7.19
N ARG A 218 26.76 -20.30 -7.58
CA ARG A 218 26.51 -18.92 -7.14
C ARG A 218 25.08 -18.49 -7.44
N HIS A 219 24.57 -18.77 -8.64
CA HIS A 219 23.20 -18.42 -9.01
C HIS A 219 22.14 -19.18 -8.22
N GLN A 220 22.33 -20.49 -8.00
CA GLN A 220 21.38 -21.28 -7.20
C GLN A 220 21.29 -20.77 -5.76
N VAL A 221 22.44 -20.48 -5.14
CA VAL A 221 22.52 -19.91 -3.79
C VAL A 221 21.85 -18.53 -3.76
N ASN A 222 22.21 -17.63 -4.68
CA ASN A 222 21.63 -16.29 -4.73
C ASN A 222 20.12 -16.31 -5.01
N ARG A 223 19.63 -17.24 -5.83
CA ARG A 223 18.18 -17.44 -6.05
C ARG A 223 17.48 -17.79 -4.75
N LYS A 224 18.00 -18.77 -4.00
CA LYS A 224 17.43 -19.15 -2.70
C LYS A 224 17.49 -18.01 -1.69
N ILE A 225 18.53 -17.17 -1.71
CA ILE A 225 18.62 -15.95 -0.88
C ILE A 225 17.50 -14.97 -1.27
N CYS A 226 17.32 -14.69 -2.55
CA CYS A 226 16.25 -13.81 -3.03
C CYS A 226 14.85 -14.35 -2.68
N ILE A 227 14.60 -15.65 -2.86
CA ILE A 227 13.32 -16.29 -2.48
C ILE A 227 13.09 -16.16 -0.97
N ALA A 228 14.13 -16.41 -0.16
CA ALA A 228 14.02 -16.30 1.29
C ALA A 228 13.68 -14.86 1.75
N TYR A 229 14.33 -13.84 1.18
CA TYR A 229 13.99 -12.44 1.44
C TYR A 229 12.59 -12.05 0.93
N SER A 230 12.17 -12.58 -0.23
CA SER A 230 10.82 -12.38 -0.75
C SER A 230 9.76 -12.93 0.23
N ASN A 231 9.96 -14.18 0.66
CA ASN A 231 9.06 -14.84 1.60
C ASN A 231 9.01 -14.12 2.96
N ASP A 232 10.16 -13.66 3.45
CA ASP A 232 10.24 -12.83 4.66
C ASP A 232 9.45 -11.52 4.49
N PHE A 233 9.63 -10.81 3.38
CA PHE A 233 8.87 -9.59 3.09
C PHE A 233 7.37 -9.83 3.13
N PHE A 234 6.88 -10.82 2.37
CA PHE A 234 5.45 -11.12 2.30
C PHE A 234 4.87 -11.55 3.64
N LYS A 235 5.65 -12.29 4.44
CA LYS A 235 5.29 -12.67 5.80
C LYS A 235 5.15 -11.44 6.71
N LEU A 236 6.09 -10.49 6.63
CA LEU A 236 6.10 -9.28 7.46
C LEU A 236 4.97 -8.31 7.09
N VAL A 237 4.66 -8.15 5.79
CA VAL A 237 3.60 -7.21 5.35
C VAL A 237 2.19 -7.80 5.40
N LYS A 238 2.04 -9.13 5.45
CA LYS A 238 0.73 -9.80 5.51
C LYS A 238 -0.19 -9.26 6.62
N PRO A 239 0.24 -9.10 7.88
CA PRO A 239 -0.62 -8.60 8.96
C PRO A 239 -1.10 -7.16 8.75
N ILE A 240 -0.41 -6.39 7.90
CA ILE A 240 -0.75 -5.01 7.52
C ILE A 240 -1.69 -5.00 6.33
N LYS A 241 -1.47 -5.87 5.33
CA LYS A 241 -2.41 -6.07 4.22
C LYS A 241 -3.79 -6.48 4.72
N GLU A 242 -3.83 -7.44 5.65
CA GLU A 242 -5.06 -7.87 6.32
C GLU A 242 -5.72 -6.73 7.12
N LEU A 243 -4.92 -5.85 7.74
CA LEU A 243 -5.44 -4.70 8.49
C LEU A 243 -6.13 -3.67 7.60
N PHE A 244 -5.67 -3.53 6.35
CA PHE A 244 -6.16 -2.51 5.42
C PHE A 244 -7.00 -3.07 4.27
N ASN A 245 -7.38 -4.36 4.34
CA ASN A 245 -8.10 -5.07 3.28
C ASN A 245 -7.46 -4.86 1.90
N ILE A 246 -6.13 -4.96 1.84
CA ILE A 246 -5.41 -4.95 0.57
C ILE A 246 -5.60 -6.33 -0.05
N ASP A 247 -6.39 -6.40 -1.13
CA ASP A 247 -6.74 -7.65 -1.79
C ASP A 247 -5.51 -8.48 -2.16
N PHE A 248 -5.60 -9.79 -1.90
CA PHE A 248 -4.53 -10.74 -2.20
C PHE A 248 -4.64 -11.34 -3.60
N THR A 249 -5.73 -11.11 -4.33
CA THR A 249 -6.10 -11.92 -5.50
C THR A 249 -5.29 -11.54 -6.74
N PRO A 250 -4.41 -12.42 -7.24
CA PRO A 250 -3.98 -12.41 -8.63
C PRO A 250 -5.08 -13.13 -9.42
N SER A 251 -6.27 -12.54 -9.51
CA SER A 251 -7.33 -13.05 -10.40
C SER A 251 -7.24 -12.42 -11.78
N ASP A 252 -6.68 -11.21 -11.86
CA ASP A 252 -6.32 -10.61 -13.13
C ASP A 252 -4.98 -11.21 -13.53
N GLY A 253 -4.99 -12.00 -14.59
CA GLY A 253 -3.80 -12.62 -15.18
C GLY A 253 -2.86 -11.56 -15.73
N TYR A 254 -2.23 -10.79 -14.85
CA TYR A 254 -1.05 -10.01 -15.18
C TYR A 254 0.10 -10.99 -15.40
N LEU A 255 0.10 -11.59 -16.59
CA LEU A 255 1.33 -12.06 -17.20
C LEU A 255 2.13 -10.81 -17.51
N PRO A 256 3.32 -10.59 -16.91
CA PRO A 256 4.20 -9.53 -17.37
C PRO A 256 4.36 -9.68 -18.89
N LYS A 257 3.85 -8.71 -19.65
CA LYS A 257 3.94 -8.69 -21.11
C LYS A 257 5.39 -8.42 -21.49
N VAL A 258 6.18 -9.49 -21.54
CA VAL A 258 7.40 -9.54 -22.32
C VAL A 258 7.02 -10.24 -23.61
N GLU A 259 6.58 -9.47 -24.61
CA GLU A 259 6.43 -9.98 -25.98
C GLU A 259 7.84 -10.29 -26.52
N ILE A 260 8.16 -11.58 -26.60
CA ILE A 260 9.30 -12.06 -27.38
C ILE A 260 8.79 -12.12 -28.83
N LYS A 261 9.33 -11.26 -29.70
CA LYS A 261 9.12 -11.41 -31.14
C LYS A 261 9.94 -12.60 -31.62
N GLU A 262 9.28 -13.60 -32.21
CA GLU A 262 9.85 -14.89 -32.66
C GLU A 262 10.98 -14.82 -33.71
N GLU A 263 11.39 -13.63 -34.16
CA GLU A 263 12.22 -13.48 -35.36
C GLU A 263 13.69 -13.87 -35.22
N GLU A 264 14.20 -14.32 -34.06
CA GLU A 264 15.64 -14.57 -33.88
C GLU A 264 16.09 -16.02 -33.60
N TYR A 265 15.17 -17.02 -33.60
CA TYR A 265 15.54 -18.41 -33.26
C TYR A 265 15.70 -19.37 -34.45
N ALA A 266 15.69 -18.90 -35.70
CA ALA A 266 15.80 -19.77 -36.88
C ALA A 266 17.21 -20.36 -37.13
N HIS A 267 18.26 -19.98 -36.37
CA HIS A 267 19.65 -20.26 -36.77
C HIS A 267 20.56 -20.93 -35.73
N ALA A 268 20.05 -21.40 -34.59
CA ALA A 268 20.91 -21.94 -33.52
C ALA A 268 21.24 -23.46 -33.63
N PHE A 269 21.34 -24.02 -34.83
CA PHE A 269 21.56 -25.48 -35.02
C PHE A 269 23.02 -25.96 -35.02
N TYR A 270 24.01 -25.11 -34.69
CA TYR A 270 25.42 -25.54 -34.66
C TYR A 270 26.13 -25.10 -33.37
N LYS A 271 26.44 -26.10 -32.52
CA LYS A 271 27.29 -26.00 -31.32
C LYS A 271 28.72 -25.55 -31.65
N THR A 272 29.34 -24.84 -30.70
CA THR A 272 30.79 -24.94 -30.42
C THR A 272 31.08 -24.83 -28.93
N GLU A 273 32.08 -25.58 -28.45
CA GLU A 273 32.56 -25.72 -27.06
C GLU A 273 33.31 -24.48 -26.51
N VAL A 274 32.72 -23.30 -26.60
CA VAL A 274 33.25 -22.07 -26.00
C VAL A 274 32.20 -21.57 -25.03
N CYS A 275 32.60 -21.19 -23.81
CA CYS A 275 31.71 -20.59 -22.80
C CYS A 275 30.64 -19.73 -23.47
N ASP A 276 29.37 -20.10 -23.33
CA ASP A 276 28.27 -19.40 -23.97
C ASP A 276 28.33 -17.93 -23.56
N VAL A 277 28.78 -17.07 -24.48
CA VAL A 277 28.65 -15.63 -24.33
C VAL A 277 27.18 -15.34 -24.55
N LEU A 278 26.46 -15.27 -23.43
CA LEU A 278 25.05 -14.91 -23.39
C LEU A 278 24.91 -13.48 -23.91
N THR A 279 24.50 -13.37 -25.17
CA THR A 279 24.40 -12.08 -25.86
C THR A 279 22.97 -11.59 -25.72
N MET A 280 22.74 -10.59 -24.87
CA MET A 280 21.40 -10.03 -24.62
C MET A 280 21.19 -8.74 -25.42
N LYS A 281 20.08 -8.66 -26.16
CA LYS A 281 19.59 -7.40 -26.74
C LYS A 281 18.65 -6.70 -25.74
N LEU A 282 19.14 -5.64 -25.11
CA LEU A 282 18.33 -4.76 -24.28
C LEU A 282 17.75 -3.61 -25.12
N PRO A 283 16.51 -3.16 -24.85
CA PRO A 283 16.03 -1.89 -25.38
C PRO A 283 17.02 -0.78 -25.03
N LEU A 284 17.47 -0.04 -26.05
CA LEU A 284 18.54 0.96 -25.92
C LEU A 284 18.24 2.00 -24.82
N GLU A 285 16.96 2.30 -24.60
CA GLU A 285 16.49 3.23 -23.58
C GLU A 285 16.67 2.69 -22.15
N VAL A 286 16.41 1.40 -21.93
CA VAL A 286 16.61 0.72 -20.64
C VAL A 286 18.10 0.59 -20.32
N PHE A 287 18.91 0.24 -21.32
CA PHE A 287 20.36 0.20 -21.18
C PHE A 287 20.94 1.59 -20.86
N LYS A 288 20.52 2.63 -21.61
CA LYS A 288 20.94 4.01 -21.36
C LYS A 288 20.49 4.51 -19.99
N GLN A 289 19.27 4.19 -19.54
CA GLN A 289 18.83 4.52 -18.19
C GLN A 289 19.66 3.81 -17.11
N ALA A 290 19.86 2.50 -17.22
CA ALA A 290 20.64 1.73 -16.25
C ALA A 290 22.12 2.17 -16.20
N SER A 291 22.70 2.49 -17.36
CA SER A 291 24.06 3.01 -17.50
C SER A 291 24.21 4.43 -16.93
N ASN A 292 23.25 5.33 -17.24
CA ASN A 292 23.29 6.71 -16.77
C ASN A 292 22.99 6.86 -15.26
N LEU A 293 22.20 5.95 -14.69
CA LEU A 293 21.83 5.95 -13.26
C LEU A 293 22.80 5.12 -12.39
N GLY A 294 23.86 4.55 -12.97
CA GLY A 294 24.89 3.78 -12.25
C GLY A 294 24.35 2.53 -11.53
N THR A 295 23.17 2.05 -11.90
CA THR A 295 22.45 1.00 -11.19
C THR A 295 22.74 -0.35 -11.83
N THR A 296 23.94 -0.87 -11.57
CA THR A 296 24.38 -2.23 -11.98
C THR A 296 23.38 -3.32 -11.59
N SER A 297 22.60 -3.12 -10.52
CA SER A 297 21.55 -4.05 -10.09
C SER A 297 20.39 -4.21 -11.07
N LEU A 298 19.98 -3.17 -11.81
CA LEU A 298 18.89 -3.24 -12.80
C LEU A 298 19.32 -4.05 -14.03
N LEU A 299 20.55 -3.84 -14.48
CA LEU A 299 21.14 -4.59 -15.59
C LEU A 299 21.33 -6.06 -15.20
N SER A 300 21.90 -6.32 -14.02
CA SER A 300 22.05 -7.67 -13.48
C SER A 300 20.71 -8.38 -13.32
N ARG A 301 19.64 -7.67 -12.96
CA ARG A 301 18.32 -8.27 -12.75
C ARG A 301 17.59 -8.61 -14.04
N ALA A 302 17.68 -7.77 -15.07
CA ALA A 302 17.17 -8.10 -16.40
C ALA A 302 17.92 -9.31 -16.99
N ILE A 303 19.25 -9.35 -16.84
CA ILE A 303 20.10 -10.47 -17.24
C ILE A 303 19.71 -11.75 -16.48
N LEU A 304 19.50 -11.68 -15.16
CA LEU A 304 19.12 -12.83 -14.33
C LEU A 304 17.72 -13.37 -14.63
N SER A 305 16.70 -12.51 -14.77
CA SER A 305 15.33 -12.94 -15.12
C SER A 305 15.26 -13.59 -16.52
N HIS A 306 16.10 -13.17 -17.45
CA HIS A 306 16.17 -13.77 -18.78
C HIS A 306 16.95 -15.09 -18.80
N MET A 307 18.09 -15.16 -18.10
CA MET A 307 18.85 -16.41 -17.92
C MET A 307 18.02 -17.48 -17.20
N TRP A 308 17.05 -17.10 -16.35
CA TRP A 308 16.17 -18.06 -15.68
C TRP A 308 15.14 -18.73 -16.58
N ARG A 309 14.61 -18.05 -17.61
CA ARG A 309 13.65 -18.68 -18.54
C ARG A 309 14.27 -19.75 -19.42
N GLU A 310 15.53 -19.57 -19.78
CA GLU A 310 16.25 -20.48 -20.70
C GLU A 310 16.81 -21.72 -19.99
N VAL A 311 16.94 -21.71 -18.65
CA VAL A 311 17.46 -22.84 -17.87
C VAL A 311 16.35 -23.81 -17.45
N ASP A 312 15.08 -23.39 -17.48
CA ASP A 312 13.92 -24.14 -16.98
C ASP A 312 13.07 -24.78 -18.12
N GLU A 313 13.68 -25.18 -19.25
CA GLU A 313 13.03 -26.10 -20.22
C GLU A 313 12.91 -27.56 -19.69
N GLY A 314 12.71 -27.69 -18.38
CA GLY A 314 12.52 -28.95 -17.69
C GLY A 314 11.25 -28.92 -16.85
N ASP A 315 10.12 -29.13 -17.52
CA ASP A 315 8.91 -29.75 -16.99
C ASP A 315 7.94 -28.94 -16.07
N TYR A 316 6.69 -28.91 -16.55
CA TYR A 316 5.39 -28.63 -15.90
C TYR A 316 4.88 -27.19 -15.73
N TYR A 317 3.87 -26.90 -16.57
CA TYR A 317 2.67 -26.14 -16.21
C TYR A 317 2.06 -26.65 -14.89
N ILE A 318 2.04 -25.79 -13.87
CA ILE A 318 1.08 -25.87 -12.76
C ILE A 318 0.54 -24.47 -12.49
N ASN A 319 -0.79 -24.35 -12.40
CA ASN A 319 -1.56 -23.13 -12.04
C ASN A 319 -1.36 -22.66 -10.59
N ASN A 320 -0.14 -22.68 -10.08
CA ASN A 320 0.22 -22.04 -8.81
C ASN A 320 1.15 -20.87 -9.14
N VAL A 321 0.94 -19.75 -8.46
CA VAL A 321 1.87 -18.62 -8.49
C VAL A 321 3.27 -19.16 -8.13
N ASP A 322 4.14 -19.33 -9.12
CA ASP A 322 5.51 -19.80 -8.94
C ASP A 322 6.30 -18.75 -8.14
N ASP A 323 7.24 -19.16 -7.31
CA ASP A 323 8.06 -18.27 -6.47
C ASP A 323 8.81 -17.22 -7.32
N SER A 324 9.05 -17.52 -8.60
CA SER A 324 9.57 -16.58 -9.62
C SER A 324 8.67 -15.35 -9.84
N TYR A 325 7.34 -15.51 -9.76
CA TYR A 325 6.36 -14.42 -9.87
C TYR A 325 6.56 -13.37 -8.76
N PHE A 326 6.82 -13.81 -7.53
CA PHE A 326 7.07 -12.91 -6.41
C PHE A 326 8.37 -12.14 -6.56
N LEU A 327 9.40 -12.77 -7.15
CA LEU A 327 10.69 -12.13 -7.41
C LEU A 327 10.57 -11.02 -8.43
N ASP A 328 9.90 -11.25 -9.56
CA ASP A 328 9.70 -10.23 -10.62
C ASP A 328 8.79 -9.08 -10.12
N THR A 329 7.78 -9.40 -9.31
CA THR A 329 6.87 -8.39 -8.73
C THR A 329 7.58 -7.48 -7.71
N LEU A 330 8.33 -8.05 -6.75
CA LEU A 330 9.09 -7.27 -5.76
C LEU A 330 10.19 -6.43 -6.39
N SER A 331 10.70 -6.96 -7.49
CA SER A 331 11.66 -6.33 -8.33
C SER A 331 11.10 -5.04 -8.93
N GLU A 332 9.99 -5.10 -9.65
CA GLU A 332 9.30 -3.92 -10.19
C GLU A 332 8.89 -2.94 -9.09
N TYR A 333 8.39 -3.48 -7.97
CA TYR A 333 8.05 -2.67 -6.80
C TYR A 333 9.25 -1.90 -6.26
N SER A 334 10.44 -2.52 -6.18
CA SER A 334 11.69 -1.86 -5.74
C SER A 334 12.13 -0.74 -6.68
N PHE A 335 11.87 -0.86 -7.98
CA PHE A 335 12.15 0.19 -8.95
C PHE A 335 11.17 1.36 -8.78
N TRP A 336 9.88 1.07 -8.70
CA TRP A 336 8.85 2.08 -8.45
C TRP A 336 9.12 2.86 -7.15
N ALA A 337 9.50 2.13 -6.12
CA ALA A 337 9.99 2.59 -4.83
C ALA A 337 11.18 3.57 -4.92
N SER A 338 12.17 3.29 -5.76
CA SER A 338 13.37 4.12 -5.89
C SER A 338 13.13 5.47 -6.57
N ASN A 339 12.07 5.57 -7.38
CA ASN A 339 11.71 6.78 -8.10
C ASN A 339 10.78 7.73 -7.32
N LEU A 340 10.28 7.30 -6.16
CA LEU A 340 9.58 8.17 -5.20
C LEU A 340 10.57 9.10 -4.45
N ASN A 341 11.58 9.67 -5.14
CA ASN A 341 12.61 10.56 -4.59
C ASN A 341 12.06 11.75 -3.75
N ASP A 342 10.76 12.03 -3.85
CA ASP A 342 9.97 12.82 -2.91
C ASP A 342 9.40 11.95 -1.77
N THR A 343 10.30 11.38 -0.96
CA THR A 343 9.91 10.61 0.23
C THR A 343 9.78 11.51 1.46
N LEU A 344 9.15 10.98 2.50
CA LEU A 344 9.11 11.61 3.83
C LEU A 344 10.51 11.97 4.39
N MET A 345 11.55 11.28 3.89
CA MET A 345 12.96 11.47 4.25
C MET A 345 13.64 12.66 3.55
N SER A 346 13.06 13.18 2.46
CA SER A 346 13.54 14.40 1.79
C SER A 346 13.01 15.69 2.44
N ILE A 347 12.06 15.58 3.38
CA ILE A 347 11.50 16.75 4.07
C ILE A 347 12.56 17.44 4.93
N GLU A 348 12.94 18.64 4.51
CA GLU A 348 13.77 19.54 5.29
C GLU A 348 12.95 20.31 6.34
N LEU A 349 13.45 20.28 7.57
CA LEU A 349 13.02 21.16 8.65
C LEU A 349 13.74 22.52 8.54
N SER A 350 13.52 23.39 9.52
CA SER A 350 14.20 24.69 9.62
C SER A 350 15.72 24.53 9.52
N LYS A 351 16.37 25.38 8.71
CA LYS A 351 17.83 25.42 8.47
C LYS A 351 18.40 24.19 7.73
N GLY A 352 17.64 23.57 6.83
CA GLY A 352 18.13 22.49 5.95
C GLY A 352 18.36 21.14 6.64
N ARG A 353 17.90 20.96 7.89
CA ARG A 353 18.05 19.67 8.60
C ARG A 353 16.96 18.70 8.18
N LYS A 354 17.35 17.54 7.64
CA LYS A 354 16.43 16.45 7.32
C LYS A 354 15.94 15.73 8.58
N LEU A 355 14.68 15.31 8.59
CA LEU A 355 14.12 14.53 9.68
C LEU A 355 14.58 13.06 9.56
N SER A 356 15.25 12.53 10.58
CA SER A 356 15.70 11.14 10.56
C SER A 356 14.55 10.16 10.84
N LEU A 357 14.65 8.96 10.27
CA LEU A 357 13.68 7.87 10.43
C LEU A 357 13.42 7.52 11.90
N GLN A 358 14.49 7.43 12.69
CA GLN A 358 14.42 7.21 14.13
C GLN A 358 13.69 8.35 14.86
N SER A 359 13.84 9.59 14.41
CA SER A 359 13.12 10.73 15.00
C SER A 359 11.64 10.67 14.69
N ILE A 360 11.25 10.21 13.48
CA ILE A 360 9.85 10.01 13.11
C ILE A 360 9.23 8.94 14.01
N ILE A 361 9.85 7.75 14.08
CA ILE A 361 9.36 6.63 14.88
C ILE A 361 9.21 7.03 16.34
N ARG A 362 10.26 7.59 16.94
CA ARG A 362 10.24 8.03 18.35
C ARG A 362 9.16 9.08 18.61
N GLY A 363 8.97 10.03 17.69
CA GLY A 363 7.90 11.02 17.81
C GLY A 363 6.51 10.39 17.78
N LEU A 364 6.29 9.44 16.87
CA LEU A 364 5.02 8.73 16.71
C LEU A 364 4.73 7.82 17.90
N GLU A 365 5.71 7.02 18.34
CA GLU A 365 5.59 6.17 19.52
C GLU A 365 5.18 6.96 20.77
N PHE A 366 5.83 8.12 20.99
CA PHE A 366 5.44 9.00 22.08
C PHE A 366 4.03 9.57 21.87
N SER A 367 3.66 9.99 20.66
CA SER A 367 2.32 10.52 20.39
C SER A 367 1.22 9.52 20.75
N TYR A 368 1.33 8.29 20.25
CA TYR A 368 0.32 7.27 20.50
C TYR A 368 0.24 6.89 21.98
N TRP A 369 1.38 6.70 22.65
CA TRP A 369 1.40 6.48 24.09
C TRP A 369 0.79 7.65 24.86
N PHE A 370 1.08 8.89 24.45
CA PHE A 370 0.56 10.09 25.11
C PHE A 370 -0.95 10.20 24.99
N TYR A 371 -1.53 9.94 23.81
CA TYR A 371 -2.99 9.98 23.62
C TYR A 371 -3.70 8.88 24.42
N GLU A 372 -3.13 7.67 24.47
CA GLU A 372 -3.65 6.57 25.29
C GLU A 372 -3.62 6.91 26.79
N LYS A 373 -2.51 7.48 27.28
CA LYS A 373 -2.39 7.90 28.69
C LYS A 373 -3.26 9.11 29.00
N LYS A 374 -3.43 10.04 28.06
CA LYS A 374 -4.24 11.25 28.22
C LYS A 374 -5.72 10.93 28.40
N ALA A 375 -6.21 9.88 27.75
CA ALA A 375 -7.57 9.38 27.98
C ALA A 375 -7.80 8.97 29.45
N ASN A 376 -6.74 8.55 30.14
CA ASN A 376 -6.80 8.07 31.52
C ASN A 376 -6.35 9.12 32.57
N LYS A 377 -5.51 10.08 32.18
CA LYS A 377 -4.91 11.10 33.08
C LYS A 377 -4.74 12.43 32.36
N LYS A 378 -5.09 13.55 33.00
CA LYS A 378 -4.78 14.90 32.48
C LYS A 378 -3.28 15.20 32.61
N LEU A 379 -2.49 14.79 31.62
CA LEU A 379 -1.05 15.06 31.55
C LEU A 379 -0.74 16.17 30.53
N ASN A 380 0.13 17.11 30.89
CA ASN A 380 0.74 18.02 29.91
C ASN A 380 1.90 17.31 29.20
N ILE A 381 2.34 17.86 28.05
CA ILE A 381 3.39 17.23 27.22
C ILE A 381 4.73 17.12 27.97
N GLY A 382 5.07 18.12 28.81
CA GLY A 382 6.34 18.17 29.52
C GLY A 382 6.49 17.08 30.58
N ASP A 383 5.43 16.81 31.33
CA ASP A 383 5.39 15.73 32.32
C ASP A 383 5.23 14.37 31.63
N ALA A 384 4.47 14.32 30.54
CA ALA A 384 4.28 13.11 29.74
C ALA A 384 5.60 12.58 29.17
N VAL A 385 6.50 13.45 28.66
CA VAL A 385 7.80 12.97 28.14
C VAL A 385 8.70 12.43 29.23
N LYS A 386 8.66 12.98 30.46
CA LYS A 386 9.44 12.45 31.59
C LYS A 386 8.93 11.06 31.98
N LEU A 387 7.61 10.94 32.16
CA LEU A 387 6.97 9.67 32.49
C LEU A 387 7.20 8.61 31.40
N TYR A 388 7.15 8.99 30.13
CA TYR A 388 7.44 8.07 29.03
C TYR A 388 8.88 7.55 29.06
N VAL A 389 9.85 8.43 29.35
CA VAL A 389 11.26 8.02 29.50
C VAL A 389 11.43 7.03 30.65
N GLU A 390 10.82 7.33 31.80
CA GLU A 390 10.85 6.46 32.98
C GLU A 390 10.21 5.09 32.71
N GLU A 391 9.06 5.05 32.02
CA GLU A 391 8.36 3.79 31.70
C GLU A 391 9.08 2.94 30.63
N LYS A 392 9.78 3.56 29.67
CA LYS A 392 10.31 2.85 28.49
C LYS A 392 11.82 2.66 28.44
N TYR A 393 12.59 3.47 29.17
CA TYR A 393 14.06 3.50 29.07
C TYR A 393 14.77 3.32 30.43
N THR A 394 14.09 2.74 31.41
CA THR A 394 14.58 2.57 32.79
C THR A 394 15.81 1.64 32.90
N ASN A 395 16.01 0.71 31.96
CA ASN A 395 17.01 -0.38 32.07
C ASN A 395 17.90 -0.59 30.82
N LYS A 396 18.26 0.44 30.04
CA LYS A 396 19.18 0.27 28.88
C LYS A 396 20.31 1.31 28.87
N ASP A 397 21.49 0.88 28.44
CA ASP A 397 22.73 1.66 28.28
C ASP A 397 22.63 2.87 27.31
N ASN A 398 21.48 3.05 26.65
CA ASN A 398 21.17 4.21 25.80
C ASN A 398 20.02 5.05 26.40
N LYS A 399 20.35 5.99 27.29
CA LYS A 399 19.38 6.95 27.85
C LYS A 399 19.01 8.01 26.81
N ILE A 400 17.88 7.82 26.13
CA ILE A 400 17.25 8.88 25.32
C ILE A 400 16.66 9.92 26.26
N SER A 401 17.03 11.20 26.10
CA SER A 401 16.53 12.28 26.95
C SER A 401 15.08 12.68 26.63
N ALA A 402 14.32 13.11 27.63
CA ALA A 402 12.96 13.64 27.46
C ALA A 402 12.90 14.81 26.46
N THR A 403 13.94 15.64 26.42
CA THR A 403 14.11 16.71 25.43
C THR A 403 14.13 16.16 24.00
N THR A 404 14.84 15.06 23.76
CA THR A 404 14.94 14.43 22.44
C THR A 404 13.59 13.91 21.97
N ILE A 405 12.81 13.31 22.88
CA ILE A 405 11.46 12.82 22.61
C ILE A 405 10.53 13.98 22.28
N LYS A 406 10.55 15.05 23.09
CA LYS A 406 9.76 16.26 22.86
C LYS A 406 10.06 16.90 21.50
N LEU A 407 11.34 17.04 21.14
CA LEU A 407 11.76 17.59 19.85
C LEU A 407 11.27 16.74 18.67
N SER A 408 11.33 15.41 18.82
CA SER A 408 10.84 14.47 17.81
C SER A 408 9.32 14.60 17.61
N PHE A 409 8.58 14.69 18.72
CA PHE A 409 7.13 14.88 18.71
C PHE A 409 6.71 16.23 18.06
N GLU A 410 7.39 17.32 18.39
CA GLU A 410 7.09 18.61 17.75
C GLU A 410 7.48 18.65 16.27
N ALA A 411 8.51 17.90 15.87
CA ALA A 411 8.90 17.77 14.47
C ALA A 411 7.81 17.06 13.65
N ILE A 412 7.27 15.93 14.12
CA ILE A 412 6.22 15.20 13.38
C ILE A 412 4.93 16.04 13.27
N LYS A 413 4.55 16.79 14.32
CA LYS A 413 3.41 17.72 14.26
C LYS A 413 3.61 18.80 13.22
N ARG A 414 4.83 19.35 13.15
CA ARG A 414 5.18 20.36 12.14
C ARG A 414 5.13 19.80 10.72
N VAL A 415 5.63 18.59 10.51
CA VAL A 415 5.57 17.89 9.21
C VAL A 415 4.12 17.67 8.79
N GLY A 416 3.30 17.08 9.66
CA GLY A 416 1.88 16.83 9.38
C GLY A 416 1.12 18.12 9.06
N LYS A 417 1.42 19.24 9.73
CA LYS A 417 0.73 20.51 9.49
C LYS A 417 1.13 21.21 8.19
N LYS A 418 2.41 21.17 7.78
CA LYS A 418 2.94 22.09 6.75
C LYS A 418 3.59 21.44 5.54
N LYS A 419 4.03 20.18 5.66
CA LYS A 419 4.90 19.55 4.64
C LYS A 419 4.26 18.34 3.99
N LEU A 420 3.29 17.71 4.64
CA LEU A 420 2.73 16.43 4.22
C LEU A 420 1.80 16.53 2.99
N ALA A 421 0.92 17.53 2.93
CA ALA A 421 -0.04 17.66 1.83
C ALA A 421 0.63 17.90 0.46
N PRO A 422 1.59 18.84 0.32
CA PRO A 422 2.33 18.99 -0.94
C PRO A 422 3.08 17.73 -1.35
N LEU A 423 3.67 17.00 -0.40
CA LEU A 423 4.39 15.76 -0.66
C LEU A 423 3.47 14.68 -1.25
N ILE A 424 2.34 14.41 -0.57
CA ILE A 424 1.36 13.41 -1.01
C ILE A 424 0.81 13.76 -2.39
N ARG A 425 0.58 15.05 -2.67
CA ARG A 425 0.15 15.52 -3.99
C ARG A 425 1.15 15.14 -5.08
N VAL A 426 2.44 15.39 -4.86
CA VAL A 426 3.49 15.03 -5.85
C VAL A 426 3.56 13.51 -6.05
N GLN A 427 3.52 12.74 -4.97
CA GLN A 427 3.51 11.28 -5.03
C GLN A 427 2.31 10.75 -5.83
N LEU A 428 1.10 11.23 -5.54
CA LEU A 428 -0.12 10.84 -6.26
C LEU A 428 -0.02 11.14 -7.76
N MET A 429 0.52 12.31 -8.14
CA MET A 429 0.72 12.65 -9.55
C MET A 429 1.72 11.74 -10.24
N TRP A 430 2.81 11.40 -9.57
CA TRP A 430 3.80 10.49 -10.12
C TRP A 430 3.21 9.09 -10.33
N ARG A 431 2.41 8.61 -9.37
CA ARG A 431 1.69 7.32 -9.46
C ARG A 431 0.69 7.29 -10.61
N LEU A 432 -0.03 8.38 -10.87
CA LEU A 432 -1.01 8.47 -11.97
C LEU A 432 -0.33 8.33 -13.34
N LYS A 433 0.90 8.83 -13.47
CA LYS A 433 1.66 8.75 -14.72
C LYS A 433 2.40 7.43 -14.92
N ASN A 434 2.64 6.70 -13.83
CA ASN A 434 3.52 5.54 -13.81
C ASN A 434 2.85 4.39 -13.05
N GLU A 435 1.62 4.04 -13.45
CA GLU A 435 0.94 2.87 -12.88
C GLU A 435 1.74 1.62 -13.22
N ILE A 436 2.09 0.83 -12.19
CA ILE A 436 2.67 -0.49 -12.38
C ILE A 436 1.73 -1.49 -11.71
N PRO A 437 1.01 -2.32 -12.48
CA PRO A 437 0.02 -3.24 -11.94
C PRO A 437 0.56 -4.17 -10.84
N SER A 438 1.84 -4.57 -10.95
CA SER A 438 2.50 -5.46 -9.99
C SER A 438 2.58 -4.93 -8.56
N ILE A 439 2.55 -3.60 -8.37
CA ILE A 439 2.56 -2.97 -7.04
C ILE A 439 1.39 -3.42 -6.19
N LYS A 440 0.21 -3.65 -6.80
CA LYS A 440 -1.00 -4.06 -6.09
C LYS A 440 -0.80 -5.42 -5.40
N TYR A 441 -0.02 -6.31 -6.02
CA TYR A 441 0.31 -7.62 -5.44
C TYR A 441 1.41 -7.55 -4.39
N CYS A 442 2.36 -6.61 -4.48
CA CYS A 442 3.39 -6.40 -3.46
C CYS A 442 2.85 -5.72 -2.20
N PHE A 443 2.49 -4.44 -2.33
CA PHE A 443 1.92 -3.60 -1.28
C PHE A 443 1.39 -2.34 -1.96
N CYS A 444 0.08 -2.28 -2.20
CA CYS A 444 -0.50 -1.12 -2.87
C CYS A 444 -0.31 0.15 -2.01
N PRO A 445 -0.27 1.34 -2.63
CA PRO A 445 -0.38 2.58 -1.88
C PRO A 445 -1.58 2.57 -0.93
N LEU A 446 -1.42 3.09 0.29
CA LEU A 446 -2.53 3.07 1.26
C LEU A 446 -3.63 4.09 0.96
N ASN A 447 -3.39 4.96 -0.02
CA ASN A 447 -4.37 5.86 -0.65
C ASN A 447 -4.85 5.35 -2.03
N ASN A 448 -4.72 4.05 -2.31
CA ASN A 448 -5.07 3.46 -3.61
C ASN A 448 -6.54 3.68 -4.00
N SER A 449 -7.48 3.67 -3.04
CA SER A 449 -8.89 3.91 -3.35
C SER A 449 -9.14 5.32 -3.90
N PHE A 450 -8.40 6.32 -3.43
CA PHE A 450 -8.45 7.66 -3.99
C PHE A 450 -7.80 7.71 -5.37
N TYR A 451 -6.67 7.02 -5.52
CA TYR A 451 -5.99 6.88 -6.81
C TYR A 451 -6.89 6.27 -7.89
N GLU A 452 -7.58 5.17 -7.59
CA GLU A 452 -8.50 4.49 -8.52
C GLU A 452 -9.70 5.36 -8.87
N LYS A 453 -10.33 5.99 -7.87
CA LYS A 453 -11.42 6.95 -8.10
C LYS A 453 -10.98 8.12 -8.97
N LEU A 454 -9.76 8.61 -8.75
CA LEU A 454 -9.21 9.72 -9.52
C LEU A 454 -8.95 9.30 -10.96
N HIS A 455 -8.35 8.13 -11.17
CA HIS A 455 -8.13 7.56 -12.50
C HIS A 455 -9.46 7.35 -13.26
N GLU A 456 -10.48 6.82 -12.57
CA GLU A 456 -11.82 6.66 -13.14
C GLU A 456 -12.47 8.01 -13.49
N THR A 457 -12.36 8.99 -12.59
CA THR A 457 -12.87 10.36 -12.82
C THR A 457 -12.20 11.00 -14.02
N ILE A 458 -10.87 10.90 -14.13
CA ILE A 458 -10.09 11.37 -15.28
C ILE A 458 -10.59 10.70 -16.56
N SER A 459 -10.68 9.37 -16.57
CA SER A 459 -11.11 8.60 -17.74
C SER A 459 -12.51 9.01 -18.21
N ARG A 460 -13.44 9.26 -17.27
CA ARG A 460 -14.79 9.77 -17.57
C ARG A 460 -14.76 11.18 -18.15
N ILE A 461 -13.93 12.06 -17.61
CA ILE A 461 -13.76 13.44 -18.09
C ILE A 461 -13.15 13.46 -19.49
N GLU A 462 -12.10 12.67 -19.74
CA GLU A 462 -11.45 12.53 -21.05
C GLU A 462 -12.42 11.99 -22.10
N CYS A 463 -13.26 11.03 -21.74
CA CYS A 463 -14.33 10.53 -22.61
C CYS A 463 -15.28 11.65 -23.06
N ILE A 464 -15.61 12.58 -22.17
CA ILE A 464 -16.59 13.67 -22.43
C ILE A 464 -15.98 14.85 -23.18
N LEU A 465 -14.77 15.24 -22.81
CA LEU A 465 -14.06 16.36 -23.44
C LEU A 465 -13.32 15.92 -24.72
N GLY A 466 -13.32 14.60 -24.99
CA GLY A 466 -12.52 13.94 -26.01
C GLY A 466 -11.04 13.89 -25.64
N ASN A 467 -10.22 13.26 -26.50
CA ASN A 467 -8.75 13.16 -26.37
C ASN A 467 -8.01 14.53 -26.38
N LYS A 468 -8.70 15.66 -26.22
CA LYS A 468 -8.17 17.01 -26.30
C LYS A 468 -7.49 17.49 -25.02
N ILE A 469 -7.62 16.77 -23.91
CA ILE A 469 -7.02 17.16 -22.62
C ILE A 469 -6.02 16.10 -22.20
N GLN A 470 -4.74 16.47 -22.19
CA GLN A 470 -3.71 15.69 -21.50
C GLN A 470 -3.59 16.20 -20.08
N ILE A 471 -3.95 15.36 -19.10
CA ILE A 471 -3.82 15.70 -17.70
C ILE A 471 -2.40 15.38 -17.22
N LYS A 472 -1.62 16.42 -16.92
CA LYS A 472 -0.22 16.26 -16.51
C LYS A 472 0.01 16.58 -15.04
N ASN A 473 -0.81 17.41 -14.42
CA ASN A 473 -0.69 17.75 -13.02
C ASN A 473 -2.05 17.90 -12.35
N TYR A 474 -2.02 18.12 -11.05
CA TYR A 474 -3.22 18.17 -10.22
C TYR A 474 -4.04 19.45 -10.43
N ASP A 475 -3.40 20.57 -10.75
CA ASP A 475 -4.12 21.79 -11.11
C ASP A 475 -4.87 21.59 -12.44
N ASP A 476 -4.29 20.86 -13.40
CA ASP A 476 -4.99 20.50 -14.64
C ASP A 476 -6.23 19.62 -14.37
N ILE A 477 -6.14 18.69 -13.40
CA ILE A 477 -7.30 17.87 -12.96
C ILE A 477 -8.40 18.79 -12.43
N LEU A 478 -8.05 19.69 -11.51
CA LEU A 478 -9.01 20.62 -10.92
C LEU A 478 -9.64 21.51 -11.98
N ASP A 479 -8.84 22.09 -12.87
CA ASP A 479 -9.32 22.94 -13.96
C ASP A 479 -10.24 22.17 -14.91
N SER A 480 -9.93 20.90 -15.18
CA SER A 480 -10.81 20.03 -15.99
C SER A 480 -12.13 19.77 -15.28
N ILE A 481 -12.12 19.49 -13.98
CA ILE A 481 -13.33 19.34 -13.17
C ILE A 481 -14.14 20.64 -13.14
N TYR A 482 -13.50 21.80 -12.99
CA TYR A 482 -14.18 23.10 -13.01
C TYR A 482 -14.81 23.39 -14.37
N LYS A 483 -14.11 23.12 -15.47
CA LYS A 483 -14.65 23.27 -16.83
C LYS A 483 -15.90 22.42 -17.03
N VAL A 484 -15.87 21.16 -16.59
CA VAL A 484 -17.04 20.28 -16.66
C VAL A 484 -18.17 20.79 -15.77
N ASP A 485 -17.87 21.20 -14.54
CA ASP A 485 -18.86 21.77 -13.61
C ASP A 485 -19.53 23.04 -14.18
N ASP A 486 -18.78 23.89 -14.86
CA ASP A 486 -19.32 25.09 -15.52
C ASP A 486 -20.13 24.75 -16.78
N MET A 487 -19.72 23.74 -17.56
CA MET A 487 -20.54 23.19 -18.65
C MET A 487 -21.86 22.62 -18.12
N LEU A 488 -21.85 21.96 -16.97
CA LEU A 488 -23.05 21.42 -16.31
C LEU A 488 -24.00 22.50 -15.80
N LYS A 489 -23.49 23.70 -15.49
CA LYS A 489 -24.28 24.88 -15.08
C LYS A 489 -24.84 25.67 -16.26
N CYS A 490 -24.19 25.63 -17.43
CA CYS A 490 -24.65 26.30 -18.66
C CYS A 490 -25.80 25.55 -19.33
N ASP A 491 -26.94 25.48 -18.63
CA ASP A 491 -28.11 24.66 -18.98
C ASP A 491 -29.10 25.31 -19.99
N SER A 492 -28.74 26.35 -20.74
CA SER A 492 -29.76 27.19 -21.41
C SER A 492 -29.75 27.33 -22.94
N SER A 493 -28.91 26.66 -23.73
CA SER A 493 -28.98 26.91 -25.21
C SER A 493 -28.47 25.85 -26.19
N LEU A 494 -27.98 24.67 -25.80
CA LEU A 494 -27.51 23.68 -26.77
C LEU A 494 -28.61 22.63 -27.08
N PRO A 495 -29.14 22.58 -28.31
CA PRO A 495 -30.13 21.59 -28.70
C PRO A 495 -29.43 20.25 -28.98
N LEU A 496 -29.23 19.45 -27.94
CA LEU A 496 -28.71 18.09 -28.08
C LEU A 496 -29.87 17.09 -28.07
N LYS A 497 -30.17 16.53 -29.26
CA LYS A 497 -31.10 15.42 -29.44
C LYS A 497 -30.55 14.15 -28.77
N ASN A 498 -31.05 13.85 -27.56
CA ASN A 498 -31.34 12.52 -26.99
C ASN A 498 -31.38 12.63 -25.45
N ASP A 499 -32.57 12.89 -24.93
CA ASP A 499 -32.82 13.42 -23.58
C ASP A 499 -32.71 12.38 -22.44
N GLN A 500 -32.48 11.10 -22.76
CA GLN A 500 -32.22 10.05 -21.77
C GLN A 500 -30.73 9.76 -21.58
N ASN A 501 -29.95 9.62 -22.66
CA ASN A 501 -28.51 9.42 -22.53
C ASN A 501 -27.83 10.65 -21.92
N TYR A 502 -28.25 11.86 -22.26
CA TYR A 502 -27.68 13.07 -21.68
C TYR A 502 -27.96 13.19 -20.18
N LYS A 503 -29.18 12.88 -19.72
CA LYS A 503 -29.51 12.87 -18.28
C LYS A 503 -28.74 11.80 -17.51
N THR A 504 -28.61 10.60 -18.08
CA THR A 504 -27.80 9.53 -17.48
C THR A 504 -26.33 9.93 -17.41
N HIS A 505 -25.73 10.43 -18.51
CA HIS A 505 -24.35 10.94 -18.51
C HIS A 505 -24.17 12.09 -17.52
N LYS A 506 -25.11 13.04 -17.45
CA LYS A 506 -25.11 14.16 -16.50
C LYS A 506 -25.16 13.67 -15.05
N SER A 507 -25.98 12.66 -14.75
CA SER A 507 -26.06 12.04 -13.42
C SER A 507 -24.74 11.34 -13.07
N THR A 508 -24.23 10.50 -13.96
CA THR A 508 -22.95 9.77 -13.79
C THR A 508 -21.76 10.72 -13.67
N LEU A 509 -21.83 11.89 -14.33
CA LEU A 509 -20.80 12.92 -14.26
C LEU A 509 -20.86 13.73 -12.97
N LYS A 510 -22.08 14.06 -12.52
CA LYS A 510 -22.30 14.73 -11.23
C LYS A 510 -21.84 13.84 -10.07
N GLU A 511 -22.10 12.53 -10.15
CA GLU A 511 -21.57 11.52 -9.23
C GLU A 511 -20.04 11.44 -9.30
N ALA A 512 -19.44 11.45 -10.49
CA ALA A 512 -17.98 11.43 -10.63
C ALA A 512 -17.29 12.68 -10.06
N ILE A 513 -17.96 13.84 -10.09
CA ILE A 513 -17.43 15.12 -9.61
C ILE A 513 -17.63 15.29 -8.08
N GLU A 514 -18.32 14.38 -7.38
CA GLU A 514 -18.49 14.44 -5.91
C GLU A 514 -17.15 14.50 -5.16
N HIS A 515 -16.08 13.97 -5.76
CA HIS A 515 -14.73 13.97 -5.19
C HIS A 515 -13.94 15.28 -5.38
N LYS A 516 -14.52 16.30 -6.02
CA LYS A 516 -13.89 17.62 -6.21
C LYS A 516 -13.41 18.24 -4.90
N ASP A 517 -14.15 18.09 -3.81
CA ASP A 517 -13.79 18.65 -2.50
C ASP A 517 -12.59 17.95 -1.86
N ALA A 518 -12.53 16.61 -1.97
CA ALA A 518 -11.35 15.85 -1.60
C ALA A 518 -10.15 16.26 -2.45
N LEU A 519 -10.41 16.60 -3.72
CA LEU A 519 -9.37 17.10 -4.59
C LEU A 519 -8.87 18.49 -4.14
N LEU A 520 -9.77 19.41 -3.78
CA LEU A 520 -9.37 20.74 -3.29
C LEU A 520 -8.56 20.69 -1.99
N ALA A 521 -8.79 19.69 -1.13
CA ALA A 521 -8.07 19.51 0.11
C ALA A 521 -6.56 19.20 -0.07
N LEU A 522 -6.12 18.73 -1.25
CA LEU A 522 -4.70 18.53 -1.55
C LEU A 522 -3.99 19.80 -2.10
N LYS A 523 -4.75 20.89 -2.37
CA LYS A 523 -4.19 22.19 -2.81
C LYS A 523 -3.80 23.10 -1.64
N LEU A 524 -4.38 22.85 -0.46
CA LEU A 524 -4.20 23.59 0.79
C LEU A 524 -3.19 22.89 1.71
#